data_AF-A0A9X1U3Q8-F1
#
_entry.id   AF-A0A9X1U3Q8-F1
#
_cell.length_a   1.000
_cell.length_b   1.000
_cell.length_c   1.000
_cell.angle_alpha   90.00
_cell.angle_beta   90.00
_cell.angle_gamma   90.00
#
_symmetry.space_group_name_H-M   'P 1'
#
loop_
_entity.id
_entity.type
_entity.pdbx_description
1 polymer ?
#
loop_
_entity_poly.entity_id
_entity_poly.type
_entity_poly.pdbx_seq_one_letter_code
_entity_poly.pdbx_strand_id
1 'polypeptide(L)'
;MKKHTQKKNLALTPIIEEHNEVILLCERIREGLRNKVENKRIKKYIDWFKANYLDAHFEIEEKQIFPILGSNNVRVKRALANHRRLNRLFEETAELHKVLHKIEEELSSYIHFEERILYREIQAVASEFQLQEIENIDSEIAFTDDAWKDRFWVSSLN
;
A
#
# COMPACT_ATOMS: atom_id res chain seq x y z
N MET A 1 2.08 -8.99 33.28
CA MET A 1 2.01 -7.72 32.52
C MET A 1 2.83 -7.71 31.21
N LYS A 2 3.94 -8.47 31.05
CA LYS A 2 4.77 -8.42 29.82
C LYS A 2 4.12 -8.95 28.52
N LYS A 3 3.29 -10.00 28.57
CA LYS A 3 2.64 -10.59 27.37
C LYS A 3 1.66 -9.63 26.67
N HIS A 4 1.02 -8.75 27.44
CA HIS A 4 -0.05 -7.88 26.95
C HIS A 4 0.49 -6.72 26.10
N THR A 5 1.60 -6.13 26.52
CA THR A 5 2.31 -5.07 25.78
C THR A 5 2.93 -5.59 24.49
N GLN A 6 3.44 -6.83 24.49
CA GLN A 6 3.98 -7.46 23.27
C GLN A 6 2.90 -7.74 22.24
N LYS A 7 1.73 -8.25 22.63
CA LYS A 7 0.60 -8.43 21.71
C LYS A 7 0.13 -7.11 21.10
N LYS A 8 0.05 -6.04 21.91
CA LYS A 8 -0.31 -4.70 21.41
C LYS A 8 0.65 -4.22 20.32
N ASN A 9 1.94 -4.53 20.48
CA ASN A 9 2.99 -4.16 19.53
C ASN A 9 2.94 -4.93 18.19
N LEU A 10 2.30 -6.10 18.14
CA LEU A 10 2.29 -7.00 16.97
C LEU A 10 0.96 -7.00 16.20
N ALA A 11 -0.12 -6.43 16.74
CA ALA A 11 -1.44 -6.49 16.12
C ALA A 11 -1.51 -5.83 14.73
N LEU A 12 -0.64 -4.86 14.44
CA LEU A 12 -0.56 -4.20 13.13
C LEU A 12 0.43 -4.89 12.18
N THR A 13 1.13 -5.94 12.61
CA THR A 13 2.09 -6.65 11.77
C THR A 13 1.46 -7.14 10.47
N PRO A 14 0.27 -7.78 10.47
CA PRO A 14 -0.44 -8.17 9.24
C PRO A 14 -0.53 -7.08 8.17
N ILE A 15 -1.16 -5.95 8.50
CA ILE A 15 -1.37 -4.86 7.54
C ILE A 15 -0.05 -4.19 7.13
N ILE A 16 0.97 -4.22 8.00
CA ILE A 16 2.32 -3.75 7.64
C ILE A 16 3.00 -4.73 6.67
N GLU A 17 2.77 -6.04 6.81
CA GLU A 17 3.32 -7.04 5.89
C GLU A 17 2.70 -6.93 4.49
N GLU A 18 1.42 -6.55 4.39
CA GLU A 18 0.77 -6.19 3.12
C GLU A 18 1.50 -5.06 2.37
N HIS A 19 2.07 -4.08 3.07
CA HIS A 19 2.85 -3.01 2.44
C HIS A 19 4.08 -3.51 1.68
N ASN A 20 4.59 -4.72 1.96
CA ASN A 20 5.72 -5.28 1.23
C ASN A 20 5.41 -5.41 -0.27
N GLU A 21 4.19 -5.78 -0.63
CA GLU A 21 3.77 -5.90 -2.04
C GLU A 21 3.71 -4.53 -2.72
N VAL A 22 3.29 -3.50 -1.98
CA VAL A 22 3.24 -2.12 -2.46
C VAL A 22 4.65 -1.54 -2.64
N ILE A 23 5.57 -1.83 -1.72
CA ILE A 23 6.98 -1.45 -1.81
C ILE A 23 7.62 -2.14 -3.01
N LEU A 24 7.36 -3.44 -3.20
CA LEU A 24 7.85 -4.22 -4.33
C LEU A 24 7.30 -3.69 -5.67
N LEU A 25 6.04 -3.27 -5.74
CA LEU A 25 5.51 -2.54 -6.89
C LEU A 25 6.36 -1.30 -7.19
N CYS A 26 6.64 -0.47 -6.19
CA CYS A 26 7.45 0.74 -6.36
C CYS A 26 8.86 0.42 -6.89
N GLU A 27 9.48 -0.66 -6.41
CA GLU A 27 10.77 -1.15 -6.93
C GLU A 27 10.68 -1.58 -8.38
N ARG A 28 9.64 -2.33 -8.75
CA ARG A 28 9.42 -2.77 -10.14
C ARG A 28 9.21 -1.59 -11.07
N ILE A 29 8.46 -0.55 -10.67
CA ILE A 29 8.31 0.67 -11.45
C ILE A 29 9.68 1.32 -11.70
N ARG A 30 10.49 1.49 -10.65
CA ARG A 30 11.86 2.04 -10.76
C ARG A 30 12.74 1.20 -11.68
N GLU A 31 12.64 -0.12 -11.60
CA GLU A 31 13.37 -1.05 -12.46
C GLU A 31 12.98 -0.89 -13.93
N GLY A 32 11.69 -0.88 -14.23
CA GLY A 32 11.18 -0.71 -15.58
C GLY A 32 11.61 0.62 -16.20
N LEU A 33 11.51 1.71 -15.42
CA LEU A 33 11.95 3.04 -15.85
C LEU A 33 13.47 3.07 -16.11
N ARG A 34 14.28 2.49 -15.22
CA ARG A 34 15.74 2.43 -15.36
C ARG A 34 16.17 1.62 -16.58
N ASN A 35 15.50 0.50 -16.84
CA ASN A 35 15.76 -0.37 -17.98
C ASN A 35 15.11 0.14 -19.28
N LYS A 36 14.51 1.35 -19.26
CA LYS A 36 13.84 1.97 -20.41
C LYS A 36 12.77 1.08 -21.03
N VAL A 37 12.09 0.28 -20.20
CA VAL A 37 10.92 -0.50 -20.61
C VAL A 37 9.85 0.48 -21.12
N GLU A 38 9.10 0.08 -22.14
CA GLU A 38 7.99 0.88 -22.65
C GLU A 38 7.03 1.26 -21.51
N ASN A 39 6.80 2.56 -21.29
CA ASN A 39 5.96 3.06 -20.20
C ASN A 39 4.57 2.41 -20.16
N LYS A 40 4.00 2.05 -21.33
CA LYS A 40 2.71 1.36 -21.42
C LYS A 40 2.74 -0.06 -20.81
N ARG A 41 3.86 -0.78 -20.90
CA ARG A 41 4.01 -2.11 -20.27
C ARG A 41 4.01 -2.00 -18.75
N ILE A 42 4.77 -1.04 -18.22
CA ILE A 42 4.80 -0.73 -16.79
C ILE A 42 3.39 -0.32 -16.32
N LYS A 43 2.72 0.58 -17.04
CA LYS A 43 1.36 1.04 -16.72
C LYS A 43 0.35 -0.10 -16.67
N LYS A 44 0.37 -1.04 -17.61
CA LYS A 44 -0.54 -2.20 -17.58
C LYS A 44 -0.34 -3.07 -16.34
N TYR A 45 0.90 -3.26 -15.90
CA TYR A 45 1.18 -3.99 -14.66
C TYR A 45 0.67 -3.26 -13.44
N ILE A 46 0.87 -1.94 -13.37
CA ILE A 46 0.34 -1.11 -12.28
C ILE A 46 -1.18 -1.18 -12.23
N ASP A 47 -1.85 -1.07 -13.36
CA ASP A 47 -3.32 -1.13 -13.43
C ASP A 47 -3.84 -2.49 -12.99
N TRP A 48 -3.16 -3.56 -13.40
CA TRP A 48 -3.45 -4.91 -12.93
C TRP A 48 -3.23 -5.03 -11.41
N PHE A 49 -2.10 -4.58 -10.89
CA PHE A 49 -1.79 -4.62 -9.45
C PHE A 49 -2.84 -3.85 -8.65
N LYS A 50 -3.22 -2.65 -9.12
CA LYS A 50 -4.23 -1.82 -8.45
C LYS A 50 -5.56 -2.56 -8.32
N ALA A 51 -6.05 -3.10 -9.43
CA ALA A 51 -7.33 -3.79 -9.47
C ALA A 51 -7.35 -5.11 -8.70
N ASN A 52 -6.21 -5.81 -8.59
CA ASN A 52 -6.12 -7.12 -7.95
C ASN A 52 -5.67 -7.05 -6.48
N TYR A 53 -5.18 -5.91 -6.02
CA TYR A 53 -4.60 -5.79 -4.67
C TYR A 53 -4.86 -4.44 -4.03
N LEU A 54 -4.31 -3.36 -4.62
CA LEU A 54 -4.24 -2.06 -3.94
C LEU A 54 -5.62 -1.48 -3.60
N ASP A 55 -6.62 -1.71 -4.45
CA ASP A 55 -7.98 -1.22 -4.20
C ASP A 55 -8.65 -1.91 -3.02
N ALA A 56 -8.46 -3.22 -2.87
CA ALA A 56 -8.94 -3.97 -1.72
C ALA A 56 -8.20 -3.50 -0.44
N HIS A 57 -6.89 -3.31 -0.52
CA HIS A 57 -6.08 -2.82 0.59
C HIS A 57 -6.56 -1.46 1.10
N PHE A 58 -6.74 -0.47 0.20
CA PHE A 58 -7.29 0.84 0.57
C PHE A 58 -8.70 0.75 1.15
N GLU A 59 -9.54 -0.15 0.64
CA GLU A 59 -10.90 -0.34 1.15
C GLU A 59 -10.90 -0.88 2.60
N ILE A 60 -10.02 -1.82 2.91
CA ILE A 60 -9.83 -2.33 4.28
C ILE A 60 -9.38 -1.20 5.20
N GLU A 61 -8.38 -0.43 4.80
CA GLU A 61 -7.87 0.69 5.58
C GLU A 61 -8.98 1.71 5.90
N GLU A 62 -9.75 2.11 4.89
CA GLU A 62 -10.82 3.10 5.04
C GLU A 62 -11.97 2.61 5.91
N LYS A 63 -12.33 1.32 5.82
CA LYS A 63 -13.49 0.75 6.51
C LYS A 63 -13.20 0.21 7.89
N GLN A 64 -12.00 -0.29 8.13
CA GLN A 64 -11.67 -1.04 9.34
C GLN A 64 -10.60 -0.34 10.18
N ILE A 65 -9.58 0.23 9.54
CA ILE A 65 -8.40 0.78 10.23
C ILE A 65 -8.61 2.24 10.63
N PHE A 66 -8.88 3.13 9.68
CA PHE A 66 -9.01 4.56 9.90
C PHE A 66 -10.13 4.96 10.88
N PRO A 67 -11.28 4.27 10.94
CA PRO A 67 -12.33 4.59 11.90
C PRO A 67 -11.91 4.51 13.37
N ILE A 68 -10.84 3.78 13.70
CA ILE A 68 -10.29 3.68 15.06
C ILE A 68 -9.84 5.04 15.60
N LEU A 69 -9.24 5.88 14.74
CA LEU A 69 -8.87 7.26 15.10
C LEU A 69 -10.03 8.26 14.91
N GLY A 70 -11.07 7.85 14.19
CA GLY A 70 -12.23 8.67 13.84
C GLY A 70 -12.00 9.59 12.63
N SER A 71 -13.07 9.85 11.89
CA SER A 71 -13.07 10.60 10.62
C SER A 71 -12.60 12.06 10.73
N ASN A 72 -12.62 12.64 11.93
CA ASN A 72 -12.16 14.01 12.17
C ASN A 72 -10.65 14.13 12.40
N ASN A 73 -9.95 13.01 12.66
CA ASN A 73 -8.52 13.00 12.91
C ASN A 73 -7.73 13.51 11.70
N VAL A 74 -6.71 14.33 11.95
CA VAL A 74 -5.90 14.98 10.91
C VAL A 74 -5.08 13.97 10.09
N ARG A 75 -4.64 12.86 10.68
CA ARG A 75 -3.91 11.77 10.00
C ARG A 75 -4.82 10.98 9.09
N VAL A 76 -6.03 10.66 9.54
CA VAL A 76 -7.06 10.00 8.72
C VAL A 76 -7.42 10.88 7.51
N LYS A 77 -7.66 12.18 7.73
CA LYS A 77 -7.91 13.12 6.61
C LYS A 77 -6.76 13.18 5.60
N ARG A 78 -5.52 13.10 6.08
CA ARG A 78 -4.33 13.03 5.23
C ARG A 78 -4.27 11.72 4.45
N ALA A 79 -4.51 10.58 5.09
CA ALA A 79 -4.53 9.26 4.45
C ALA A 79 -5.55 9.22 3.30
N LEU A 80 -6.80 9.61 3.58
CA LEU A 80 -7.85 9.72 2.56
C LEU A 80 -7.50 10.71 1.44
N ALA A 81 -6.76 11.79 1.74
CA ALA A 81 -6.28 12.70 0.70
C ALA A 81 -5.20 12.08 -0.18
N ASN A 82 -4.31 11.26 0.39
CA ASN A 82 -3.33 10.48 -0.36
C ASN A 82 -4.01 9.44 -1.25
N HIS A 83 -4.99 8.68 -0.75
CA HIS A 83 -5.79 7.74 -1.56
C HIS A 83 -6.41 8.43 -2.78
N ARG A 84 -7.11 9.55 -2.56
CA ARG A 84 -7.69 10.34 -3.68
C ARG A 84 -6.65 10.82 -4.67
N ARG A 85 -5.45 11.18 -4.19
CA ARG A 85 -4.37 11.68 -5.05
C ARG A 85 -3.74 10.56 -5.87
N LEU A 86 -3.50 9.40 -5.26
CA LEU A 86 -3.00 8.20 -5.90
C LEU A 86 -4.00 7.68 -6.94
N ASN A 87 -5.29 7.61 -6.62
CA ASN A 87 -6.32 7.21 -7.59
C ASN A 87 -6.33 8.09 -8.85
N ARG A 88 -6.20 9.42 -8.70
CA ARG A 88 -6.06 10.32 -9.86
C ARG A 88 -4.79 10.07 -10.67
N LEU A 89 -3.68 9.69 -10.03
CA LEU A 89 -2.44 9.35 -10.75
C LEU A 89 -2.60 8.04 -11.53
N PHE A 90 -3.26 7.03 -10.96
CA PHE A 90 -3.53 5.77 -11.63
C PHE A 90 -4.47 5.92 -12.84
N GLU A 91 -5.41 6.86 -12.78
CA GLU A 91 -6.33 7.16 -13.89
C GLU A 91 -5.67 7.92 -15.06
N GLU A 92 -4.48 8.50 -14.84
CA GLU A 92 -3.80 9.28 -15.88
C GLU A 92 -3.26 8.37 -17.01
N THR A 93 -3.46 8.83 -18.25
CA THR A 93 -3.08 8.10 -19.47
C THR A 93 -2.12 8.88 -20.37
N ALA A 94 -1.95 10.17 -20.12
CA ALA A 94 -0.97 11.02 -20.78
C ALA A 94 0.35 11.10 -19.97
N GLU A 95 1.44 11.54 -20.61
CA GLU A 95 2.72 11.80 -19.95
C GLU A 95 3.21 10.64 -19.05
N LEU A 96 2.98 9.38 -19.50
CA LEU A 96 3.15 8.19 -18.65
C LEU A 96 4.50 8.12 -17.96
N HIS A 97 5.59 8.53 -18.62
CA HIS A 97 6.91 8.56 -17.98
C HIS A 97 6.92 9.35 -16.66
N LYS A 98 6.33 10.55 -16.68
CA LYS A 98 6.21 11.42 -15.50
C LYS A 98 5.22 10.88 -14.48
N VAL A 99 4.13 10.28 -14.94
CA VAL A 99 3.09 9.70 -14.08
C VAL A 99 3.64 8.52 -13.30
N LEU A 100 4.36 7.62 -13.97
CA LEU A 100 5.00 6.47 -13.34
C LEU A 100 5.90 6.92 -12.19
N HIS A 101 6.79 7.90 -12.46
CA HIS A 101 7.64 8.52 -11.45
C HIS A 101 6.87 9.02 -10.22
N LYS A 102 5.77 9.73 -10.46
CA LYS A 102 4.93 10.25 -9.38
C LYS A 102 4.21 9.15 -8.61
N ILE A 103 3.79 8.07 -9.28
CA ILE A 103 3.12 6.95 -8.61
C ILE A 103 4.10 6.32 -7.61
N GLU A 104 5.32 5.95 -8.02
CA GLU A 104 6.22 5.27 -7.07
C GLU A 104 6.63 6.19 -5.91
N GLU A 105 6.88 7.48 -6.17
CA GLU A 105 7.31 8.43 -5.15
C GLU A 105 6.23 8.60 -4.08
N GLU A 106 4.99 8.78 -4.52
CA GLU A 106 3.88 9.13 -3.65
C GLU A 106 3.34 7.93 -2.91
N LEU A 107 3.34 6.76 -3.54
CA LEU A 107 2.99 5.51 -2.89
C LEU A 107 4.05 5.12 -1.85
N SER A 108 5.34 5.24 -2.18
CA SER A 108 6.42 5.02 -1.19
C SER A 108 6.32 6.00 -0.01
N SER A 109 6.08 7.29 -0.28
CA SER A 109 5.92 8.31 0.76
C SER A 109 4.70 8.04 1.64
N TYR A 110 3.61 7.56 1.03
CA TYR A 110 2.39 7.22 1.73
C TYR A 110 2.59 6.08 2.73
N ILE A 111 3.16 4.96 2.28
CA ILE A 111 3.47 3.80 3.12
C ILE A 111 4.36 4.20 4.32
N HIS A 112 5.38 5.02 4.09
CA HIS A 112 6.22 5.54 5.17
C HIS A 112 5.45 6.40 6.18
N PHE A 113 4.51 7.21 5.70
CA PHE A 113 3.64 7.99 6.57
C PHE A 113 2.75 7.08 7.41
N GLU A 114 2.19 6.04 6.82
CA GLU A 114 1.29 5.14 7.52
C GLU A 114 1.99 4.40 8.65
N GLU A 115 3.05 3.66 8.32
CA GLU A 115 3.77 2.83 9.28
C GLU A 115 4.39 3.64 10.41
N ARG A 116 4.96 4.81 10.09
CA ARG A 116 5.73 5.59 11.07
C ARG A 116 4.89 6.56 11.88
N ILE A 117 3.72 6.93 11.38
CA ILE A 117 2.89 7.98 12.00
C ILE A 117 1.49 7.46 12.25
N LEU A 118 0.72 7.13 11.21
CA LEU A 118 -0.70 6.79 11.35
C LEU A 118 -0.89 5.54 12.22
N TYR A 119 -0.21 4.45 11.90
CA TYR A 119 -0.33 3.16 12.57
C TYR A 119 0.13 3.22 14.03
N ARG A 120 1.13 4.06 14.35
CA ARG A 120 1.52 4.32 15.73
C ARG A 120 0.44 5.06 16.53
N GLU A 121 -0.22 6.04 15.92
CA GLU A 121 -1.34 6.73 16.54
C GLU A 121 -2.52 5.79 16.76
N ILE A 122 -2.83 4.92 15.78
CA ILE A 122 -3.87 3.88 15.90
C ILE A 122 -3.55 2.94 17.06
N GLN A 123 -2.34 2.38 17.11
CA GLN A 123 -1.91 1.45 18.16
C GLN A 123 -2.01 2.05 19.57
N ALA A 124 -1.75 3.35 19.70
CA ALA A 124 -1.83 4.05 20.97
C ALA A 124 -3.27 4.07 21.51
N VAL A 125 -4.27 4.30 20.65
CA VAL A 125 -5.67 4.51 21.05
C VAL A 125 -6.56 3.27 20.92
N ALA A 126 -6.19 2.30 20.08
CA ALA A 126 -7.00 1.12 19.80
C ALA A 126 -7.24 0.29 21.07
N SER A 127 -8.48 -0.15 21.23
CA SER A 127 -8.88 -1.14 22.24
C SER A 127 -8.35 -2.52 21.87
N GLU A 128 -8.31 -3.43 22.85
CA GLU A 128 -7.86 -4.80 22.60
C GLU A 128 -8.75 -5.53 21.59
N PHE A 129 -10.07 -5.30 21.64
CA PHE A 129 -10.99 -5.84 20.65
C PHE A 129 -10.65 -5.34 19.24
N GLN A 130 -10.45 -4.03 19.06
CA GLN A 130 -10.07 -3.47 17.76
C GLN A 130 -8.73 -4.00 17.26
N LEU A 131 -7.75 -4.20 18.14
CA LEU A 131 -6.46 -4.78 17.75
C LEU A 131 -6.57 -6.24 17.32
N GLN A 132 -7.46 -7.01 17.94
CA GLN A 132 -7.75 -8.38 17.50
C GLN A 132 -8.44 -8.40 16.14
N GLU A 133 -9.38 -7.48 15.88
CA GLU A 133 -9.99 -7.35 14.55
C GLU A 133 -8.93 -7.02 13.50
N ILE A 134 -8.00 -6.11 13.79
CA ILE A 134 -6.90 -5.78 12.87
C ILE A 134 -5.98 -6.99 12.63
N GLU A 135 -5.65 -7.76 13.67
CA GLU A 135 -4.79 -8.94 13.54
C GLU A 135 -5.40 -10.01 12.61
N ASN A 136 -6.72 -10.03 12.46
CA ASN A 136 -7.44 -11.00 11.61
C ASN A 136 -7.58 -10.54 10.15
N ILE A 137 -7.20 -9.30 9.81
CA ILE A 137 -7.30 -8.74 8.45
C ILE A 137 -6.41 -9.52 7.46
N ASP A 138 -5.28 -10.08 7.92
CA ASP A 138 -4.29 -10.84 7.12
C ASP A 138 -4.88 -12.02 6.34
N SER A 139 -6.08 -12.45 6.70
CA SER A 139 -6.77 -13.55 6.03
C SER A 139 -7.49 -13.14 4.74
N GLU A 140 -7.64 -11.84 4.44
CA GLU A 140 -8.53 -11.38 3.37
C GLU A 140 -7.84 -11.02 2.05
N ILE A 141 -6.55 -10.63 2.04
CA ILE A 141 -5.86 -10.20 0.80
C ILE A 141 -4.61 -11.03 0.50
N ALA A 142 -4.81 -12.30 0.13
CA ALA A 142 -3.73 -13.08 -0.46
C ALA A 142 -3.35 -12.53 -1.85
N PHE A 143 -2.10 -12.07 -2.00
CA PHE A 143 -1.59 -11.60 -3.28
C PHE A 143 -0.61 -12.59 -3.89
N THR A 144 -0.77 -12.82 -5.19
CA THR A 144 0.25 -13.45 -6.04
C THR A 144 0.25 -12.74 -7.38
N ASP A 145 1.46 -12.54 -7.91
CA ASP A 145 1.65 -11.96 -9.22
C ASP A 145 1.81 -13.02 -10.33
N ASP A 146 1.61 -14.31 -10.03
CA ASP A 146 1.83 -15.44 -10.96
C ASP A 146 1.01 -15.34 -12.24
N ALA A 147 -0.17 -14.72 -12.17
CA ALA A 147 -1.01 -14.46 -13.34
C ALA A 147 -0.38 -13.43 -14.31
N TRP A 148 0.53 -12.58 -13.81
CA TRP A 148 1.20 -11.56 -14.60
C TRP A 148 2.43 -12.09 -15.32
N LYS A 149 2.35 -12.20 -16.64
CA LYS A 149 3.41 -12.81 -17.46
C LYS A 149 4.51 -11.82 -17.88
N ASP A 150 4.19 -10.53 -17.96
CA ASP A 150 5.14 -9.52 -18.43
C ASP A 150 6.08 -9.07 -17.30
N ARG A 151 7.05 -9.93 -16.97
CA ARG A 151 8.05 -9.72 -15.90
C ARG A 151 9.14 -8.72 -16.32
N PHE A 152 8.75 -7.50 -16.70
CA PHE A 152 9.67 -6.49 -17.25
C PHE A 152 10.78 -6.03 -16.28
N TRP A 153 10.64 -6.32 -15.00
CA TRP A 153 11.62 -6.02 -13.93
C TRP A 153 12.71 -7.08 -13.79
N VAL A 154 12.58 -8.23 -14.45
CA VAL A 154 13.66 -9.23 -14.44
C VAL A 154 14.71 -8.77 -15.45
N SER A 155 15.89 -8.39 -14.96
CA SER A 155 17.03 -8.12 -15.83
C SER A 155 17.29 -9.38 -16.66
N SER A 156 17.30 -9.23 -17.99
CA SER A 156 17.85 -10.24 -18.89
C SER A 156 19.37 -10.21 -18.72
N LEU A 157 19.88 -10.78 -17.63
CA LEU A 157 21.29 -11.11 -17.53
C LEU A 157 21.54 -12.25 -18.52
N ASN A 158 21.99 -11.87 -19.71
CA ASN A 158 22.87 -12.72 -20.52
C ASN A 158 24.30 -12.56 -20.01
#